data_AF-A0A8B6GFC2-F1
#
_entry.id   AF-A0A8B6GFC2-F1
#
_cell.length_a   1.000
_cell.length_b   1.000
_cell.length_c   1.000
_cell.angle_alpha   90.00
_cell.angle_beta   90.00
_cell.angle_gamma   90.00
#
_symmetry.space_group_name_H-M   'P 1'
#
loop_
_entity.id
_entity.type
_entity.pdbx_description
1 polymer ?
#
loop_
_entity_poly.entity_id
_entity_poly.type
_entity_poly.pdbx_seq_one_letter_code
_entity_poly.pdbx_strand_id
1 'polypeptide(L)'
;MFMKQMDNEFVRDSEGSWVAPLPFRVPRQPLPSNRQQALHRANMLDTSLNRNPVKREHFLTFMSKILDNNHAELAPPLHEHEECWYLPLFGVYHPKKPDQIRGVFDSSAKCNGVSLNSVLLTGPDLTNDLLGVLLRFRKEMVAVTADVQHMFHCFVVRKRPP
;
A
#
# COMPACT_ATOMS: atom_id res chain seq x y z
N MET A 1 -5.06 -20.70 -4.32
CA MET A 1 -3.73 -20.28 -4.84
C MET A 1 -3.07 -19.27 -3.92
N PHE A 2 -3.73 -18.13 -3.63
CA PHE A 2 -3.24 -17.14 -2.66
C PHE A 2 -2.91 -17.75 -1.28
N MET A 3 -3.86 -18.44 -0.64
CA MET A 3 -3.63 -19.02 0.70
C MET A 3 -2.43 -19.96 0.73
N LYS A 4 -2.35 -20.89 -0.23
CA LYS A 4 -1.20 -21.80 -0.39
C LYS A 4 0.14 -21.06 -0.50
N GLN A 5 0.15 -19.90 -1.17
CA GLN A 5 1.36 -19.09 -1.27
C GLN A 5 1.68 -18.45 0.09
N MET A 6 0.70 -17.82 0.74
CA MET A 6 0.88 -17.19 2.05
C MET A 6 1.29 -18.22 3.12
N ASP A 7 0.66 -19.39 3.18
CA ASP A 7 0.97 -20.45 4.15
C ASP A 7 2.43 -20.93 4.04
N ASN A 8 2.99 -20.91 2.82
CA ASN A 8 4.36 -21.36 2.57
C ASN A 8 5.40 -20.24 2.71
N GLU A 9 5.02 -19.01 2.37
CA GLU A 9 5.97 -17.92 2.17
C GLU A 9 5.83 -16.78 3.19
N PHE A 10 4.72 -16.67 3.92
CA PHE A 10 4.56 -15.69 4.98
C PHE A 10 5.24 -16.19 6.25
N VAL A 11 6.43 -15.68 6.53
CA VAL A 11 7.31 -16.19 7.59
C VAL A 11 7.85 -15.05 8.43
N ARG A 12 8.31 -15.37 9.63
CA ARG A 12 9.03 -14.43 10.48
C ARG A 12 10.53 -14.50 10.17
N ASP A 13 11.17 -13.37 9.93
CA ASP A 13 12.62 -13.31 9.72
C ASP A 13 13.40 -13.38 11.05
N SER A 14 14.73 -13.35 10.95
CA SER A 14 15.64 -13.37 12.10
C SER A 14 15.54 -12.14 13.00
N GLU A 15 15.03 -11.03 12.47
CA GLU A 15 14.80 -9.78 13.21
C GLU A 15 13.43 -9.78 13.91
N GLY A 16 12.61 -10.80 13.65
CA GLY A 16 11.30 -10.95 14.26
C GLY A 16 10.19 -10.23 13.50
N SER A 17 10.44 -9.74 12.29
CA SER A 17 9.43 -9.12 11.42
C SER A 17 8.71 -10.17 10.60
N TRP A 18 7.41 -9.97 10.38
CA TRP A 18 6.66 -10.79 9.43
C TRP A 18 7.00 -10.37 8.01
N VAL A 19 7.33 -11.32 7.14
CA VAL A 19 7.73 -11.08 5.76
C VAL A 19 6.76 -11.79 4.82
N ALA A 20 6.07 -11.02 3.98
CA ALA A 20 5.10 -11.50 3.01
C ALA A 20 5.66 -11.49 1.58
N PRO A 21 5.33 -12.49 0.75
CA PRO A 21 5.60 -12.41 -0.68
C PRO A 21 4.68 -11.40 -1.37
N LEU A 22 5.05 -10.96 -2.58
CA LEU A 22 4.09 -10.37 -3.52
C LEU A 22 3.39 -11.51 -4.28
N PRO A 23 2.07 -11.72 -4.09
CA PRO A 23 1.38 -12.90 -4.59
C PRO A 23 0.98 -12.72 -6.06
N PHE A 24 1.94 -12.80 -6.98
CA PHE A 24 1.65 -12.68 -8.42
C PHE A 24 0.78 -13.84 -8.93
N ARG A 25 -0.11 -13.53 -9.88
CA ARG A 25 -0.85 -14.53 -10.65
C ARG A 25 0.10 -15.36 -11.50
N VAL A 26 -0.29 -16.60 -11.78
CA VAL A 26 0.45 -17.52 -12.66
C VAL A 26 -0.45 -17.87 -13.86
N PRO A 27 0.03 -17.73 -15.11
CA PRO A 27 1.36 -17.20 -15.47
C PRO A 27 1.50 -15.71 -15.12
N ARG A 28 2.72 -15.29 -14.74
CA ARG A 28 3.02 -13.88 -14.44
C ARG A 28 2.92 -13.09 -15.74
N GLN A 29 2.08 -12.06 -15.74
CA GLN A 29 2.06 -11.06 -16.80
C GLN A 29 3.15 -10.02 -16.51
N PRO A 30 4.07 -9.74 -17.44
CA PRO A 30 5.03 -8.64 -17.30
C PRO A 30 4.30 -7.30 -17.21
N LEU A 31 4.75 -6.44 -16.31
CA LEU A 31 4.26 -5.09 -16.15
C LEU A 31 4.91 -4.19 -17.22
N PRO A 32 4.12 -3.48 -18.04
CA PRO A 32 4.67 -2.49 -18.96
C PRO A 32 5.22 -1.29 -18.18
N SER A 33 6.16 -0.55 -18.77
CA SER A 33 6.66 0.67 -18.16
C SER A 33 5.56 1.74 -18.13
N ASN A 34 5.10 2.10 -16.93
CA ASN A 34 4.11 3.15 -16.72
C ASN A 34 4.73 4.51 -16.35
N ARG A 35 6.07 4.64 -16.50
CA ARG A 35 6.84 5.80 -16.05
C ARG A 35 6.29 7.14 -16.54
N GLN A 36 5.93 7.24 -17.83
CA GLN A 36 5.41 8.47 -18.40
C GLN A 36 4.09 8.90 -17.74
N GLN A 37 3.18 7.95 -17.50
CA GLN A 37 1.91 8.21 -16.83
C GLN A 37 2.12 8.62 -15.37
N ALA A 38 2.97 7.89 -14.64
CA ALA A 38 3.27 8.18 -13.24
C ALA A 38 3.95 9.55 -13.08
N LEU A 39 4.91 9.88 -13.94
CA LEU A 39 5.60 11.18 -13.94
C LEU A 39 4.63 12.33 -14.23
N HIS A 40 3.73 12.16 -15.19
CA HIS A 40 2.69 13.15 -15.45
C HIS A 40 1.81 13.40 -14.20
N ARG A 41 1.39 12.34 -13.50
CA ARG A 41 0.64 12.48 -12.24
C ARG A 41 1.46 13.15 -11.13
N ALA A 42 2.74 12.83 -11.01
CA ALA A 42 3.64 13.48 -10.06
C ALA A 42 3.77 14.98 -10.32
N ASN A 43 3.92 15.39 -11.58
CA ASN A 43 3.98 16.82 -11.96
C ASN A 43 2.67 17.57 -11.67
N MET A 44 1.52 16.91 -11.88
CA MET A 44 0.22 17.48 -11.51
C MET A 44 0.09 17.66 -9.99
N LEU A 45 0.53 16.67 -9.21
CA LEU A 45 0.57 16.76 -7.76
C LEU A 45 1.47 17.93 -7.33
N ASP A 46 2.71 17.99 -7.82
CA ASP A 46 3.67 19.07 -7.52
C ASP A 46 3.09 20.46 -7.84
N THR A 47 2.51 20.63 -9.04
CA THR A 47 1.83 21.87 -9.43
C THR A 47 0.70 22.22 -8.46
N SER A 48 -0.09 21.24 -8.01
CA SER A 48 -1.16 21.45 -7.04
C SER A 48 -0.64 21.82 -5.65
N LEU A 49 0.49 21.28 -5.21
CA LEU A 49 1.12 21.61 -3.93
C LEU A 49 1.72 23.01 -3.98
N ASN A 50 2.37 23.39 -5.08
CA ASN A 50 2.94 24.72 -5.25
C ASN A 50 1.88 25.83 -5.26
N ARG A 51 0.66 25.54 -5.72
CA ARG A 51 -0.46 26.49 -5.69
C ARG A 51 -1.13 26.64 -4.33
N ASN A 52 -0.96 25.69 -3.42
CA ASN A 52 -1.63 25.70 -2.11
C ASN A 52 -0.64 25.33 -0.99
N PRO A 53 -0.08 26.34 -0.30
CA PRO A 53 0.92 26.14 0.75
C PRO A 53 0.45 25.21 1.89
N VAL A 54 -0.82 25.32 2.30
CA VAL A 54 -1.39 24.47 3.35
C VAL A 54 -1.45 23.02 2.89
N LYS A 55 -1.92 22.77 1.66
CA LYS A 55 -1.92 21.43 1.08
C LYS A 55 -0.51 20.85 0.97
N ARG A 56 0.47 21.66 0.60
CA ARG A 56 1.89 21.29 0.55
C ARG A 56 2.40 20.86 1.91
N GLU A 57 2.17 21.67 2.95
CA GLU A 57 2.58 21.35 4.32
C GLU A 57 1.98 20.02 4.80
N HIS A 58 0.66 19.84 4.64
CA HIS A 58 0.01 18.60 5.03
C HIS A 58 0.58 17.39 4.28
N PHE A 59 0.84 17.53 2.98
CA PHE A 59 1.33 16.43 2.15
C PHE A 59 2.79 16.06 2.48
N LEU A 60 3.63 17.07 2.70
CA LEU A 60 5.01 16.85 3.14
C LEU A 60 5.04 16.20 4.53
N THR A 61 4.21 16.65 5.45
CA THR A 61 4.08 16.03 6.79
C THR A 61 3.65 14.56 6.69
N PHE A 62 2.71 14.25 5.78
CA PHE A 62 2.31 12.87 5.51
C PHE A 62 3.48 12.02 4.99
N MET A 63 4.21 12.51 3.98
CA MET A 63 5.33 11.78 3.38
C MET A 63 6.51 11.63 4.34
N SER A 64 6.84 12.65 5.15
CA SER A 64 7.86 12.56 6.19
C SER A 64 7.55 11.44 7.17
N LYS A 65 6.31 11.32 7.66
CA LYS A 65 5.91 10.22 8.54
C LYS A 65 6.09 8.83 7.91
N ILE A 66 5.86 8.69 6.61
CA ILE A 66 6.10 7.42 5.91
C ILE A 66 7.59 7.06 5.91
N LEU A 67 8.47 8.04 5.69
CA LEU A 67 9.91 7.83 5.66
C LEU A 67 10.50 7.65 7.07
N ASP A 68 10.12 8.50 8.03
CA ASP A 68 10.60 8.46 9.41
C ASP A 68 10.23 7.14 10.11
N ASN A 69 9.08 6.55 9.74
CA ASN A 69 8.64 5.25 10.25
C ASN A 69 9.24 4.06 9.47
N ASN A 70 10.15 4.29 8.52
CA ASN A 70 10.71 3.26 7.63
C ASN A 70 9.65 2.48 6.84
N HIS A 71 8.50 3.09 6.54
CA HIS A 71 7.44 2.47 5.72
C HIS A 71 7.72 2.57 4.22
N ALA A 72 8.68 3.42 3.82
CA ALA A 72 9.22 3.49 2.47
C ALA A 72 10.71 3.84 2.53
N GLU A 73 11.46 3.38 1.53
CA GLU A 73 12.88 3.67 1.37
C GLU A 73 13.15 4.26 -0.02
N LEU A 74 14.33 4.85 -0.19
CA LEU A 74 14.78 5.26 -1.51
C LEU A 74 14.92 4.02 -2.41
N ALA A 75 14.23 4.02 -3.55
CA ALA A 75 14.34 2.92 -4.50
C ALA A 75 15.78 2.82 -5.05
N PRO A 76 16.32 1.59 -5.22
CA PRO A 76 17.61 1.39 -5.85
C PRO A 76 17.60 1.91 -7.30
N PRO A 77 18.78 2.23 -7.87
CA PRO A 77 18.87 2.56 -9.28
C PRO A 77 18.39 1.39 -10.13
N LEU A 78 17.61 1.69 -11.17
CA LEU A 78 17.13 0.67 -12.11
C LEU A 78 18.24 0.27 -13.07
N HIS A 79 18.37 -1.03 -13.30
CA HIS A 79 19.23 -1.57 -14.37
C HIS A 79 18.55 -1.46 -15.74
N GLU A 80 19.35 -1.56 -16.81
CA GLU A 80 18.82 -1.57 -18.16
C GLU A 80 17.87 -2.77 -18.34
N HIS A 81 16.66 -2.51 -18.85
CA HIS A 81 15.58 -3.49 -19.01
C HIS A 81 14.99 -4.10 -17.72
N GLU A 82 15.31 -3.56 -16.54
CA GLU A 82 14.68 -4.02 -15.29
C GLU A 82 13.18 -3.64 -15.27
N GLU A 83 12.35 -4.61 -14.87
CA GLU A 83 10.91 -4.42 -14.76
C GLU A 83 10.59 -3.49 -13.58
N CYS A 84 10.03 -2.31 -13.88
CA CYS A 84 9.67 -1.31 -12.88
C CYS A 84 8.22 -0.85 -13.04
N TRP A 85 7.52 -0.76 -11.92
CA TRP A 85 6.17 -0.21 -11.85
C TRP A 85 6.10 0.92 -10.83
N TYR A 86 5.76 2.12 -11.29
CA TYR A 86 5.59 3.29 -10.44
C TYR A 86 4.15 3.36 -9.95
N LEU A 87 3.94 3.56 -8.64
CA LEU A 87 2.60 3.84 -8.11
C LEU A 87 2.31 5.34 -8.24
N PRO A 88 1.33 5.76 -9.07
CA PRO A 88 0.95 7.16 -9.12
C PRO A 88 0.42 7.61 -7.76
N LEU A 89 0.80 8.82 -7.36
CA LEU A 89 0.53 9.34 -6.02
C LEU A 89 -0.36 10.58 -6.10
N PHE A 90 -1.37 10.67 -5.23
CA PHE A 90 -2.19 11.87 -5.06
C PHE A 90 -2.68 12.01 -3.62
N GLY A 91 -3.07 13.22 -3.23
CA GLY A 91 -3.57 13.51 -1.88
C GLY A 91 -5.09 13.70 -1.84
N VAL A 92 -5.74 13.11 -0.83
CA VAL A 92 -7.18 13.25 -0.56
C VAL A 92 -7.44 13.75 0.85
N TYR A 93 -8.51 14.54 1.01
CA TYR A 93 -9.00 14.98 2.32
C TYR A 93 -10.28 14.26 2.67
N HIS A 94 -10.41 13.89 3.94
CA HIS A 94 -11.69 13.42 4.46
C HIS A 94 -12.52 14.64 4.90
N PRO A 95 -13.81 14.77 4.54
CA PRO A 95 -14.61 15.95 4.88
C PRO A 95 -14.67 16.29 6.38
N LYS A 96 -14.62 15.25 7.23
CA LYS A 96 -14.59 15.40 8.71
C LYS A 96 -13.20 15.67 9.30
N LYS A 97 -12.13 15.64 8.50
CA LYS A 97 -10.73 15.87 8.90
C LYS A 97 -10.01 16.72 7.82
N PRO A 98 -10.45 17.97 7.59
CA PRO A 98 -9.95 18.80 6.49
C PRO A 98 -8.48 19.24 6.65
N ASP A 99 -7.96 19.13 7.87
CA ASP A 99 -6.56 19.37 8.25
C ASP A 99 -5.65 18.15 7.99
N GLN A 100 -6.23 16.98 7.72
CA GLN A 100 -5.47 15.74 7.54
C GLN A 100 -5.57 15.22 6.10
N ILE A 101 -4.52 15.45 5.31
CA ILE A 101 -4.39 14.82 3.99
C ILE A 101 -3.93 13.36 4.12
N ARG A 102 -4.41 12.51 3.23
CA ARG A 102 -3.90 11.14 3.04
C ARG A 102 -3.31 11.01 1.64
N GLY A 103 -2.08 10.53 1.53
CA GLY A 103 -1.51 10.11 0.26
C GLY A 103 -2.09 8.77 -0.18
N VAL A 104 -2.45 8.67 -1.45
CA VAL A 104 -2.96 7.45 -2.10
C VAL A 104 -1.94 6.99 -3.12
N PHE A 105 -1.40 5.80 -2.92
CA PHE A 105 -0.53 5.10 -3.88
C PHE A 105 -1.42 4.22 -4.77
N ASP A 106 -1.70 4.68 -5.98
CA ASP A 106 -2.73 4.11 -6.85
C ASP A 106 -2.26 2.84 -7.58
N SER A 107 -2.38 1.69 -6.92
CA SER A 107 -2.09 0.38 -7.52
C SER A 107 -3.13 -0.08 -8.54
N SER A 108 -4.24 0.66 -8.68
CA SER A 108 -5.32 0.37 -9.63
C SER A 108 -5.11 1.03 -11.00
N ALA A 109 -4.24 2.04 -11.07
CA ALA A 109 -3.90 2.74 -12.29
C ALA A 109 -3.46 1.76 -13.39
N LYS A 110 -4.04 1.91 -14.59
CA LYS A 110 -3.76 1.03 -15.72
C LYS A 110 -2.78 1.66 -16.70
N CYS A 111 -1.83 0.86 -17.17
CA CYS A 111 -0.96 1.15 -18.31
C CYS A 111 -1.06 -0.03 -19.28
N ASN A 112 -1.36 0.25 -20.55
CA ASN A 112 -1.58 -0.77 -21.59
C ASN A 112 -2.53 -1.90 -21.16
N GLY A 113 -3.62 -1.54 -20.47
CA GLY A 113 -4.65 -2.48 -20.00
C GLY A 113 -4.35 -3.22 -18.69
N VAL A 114 -3.13 -3.10 -18.16
CA VAL A 114 -2.66 -3.82 -16.95
C VAL A 114 -2.49 -2.86 -15.77
N SER A 115 -2.80 -3.29 -14.55
CA SER A 115 -2.45 -2.60 -13.30
C SER A 115 -1.74 -3.56 -12.33
N LEU A 116 -1.10 -3.01 -11.29
CA LEU A 116 -0.49 -3.86 -10.25
C LEU A 116 -1.53 -4.76 -9.58
N ASN A 117 -2.71 -4.23 -9.27
CA ASN A 117 -3.81 -5.04 -8.71
C ASN A 117 -4.28 -6.16 -9.65
N SER A 118 -4.22 -5.97 -10.98
CA SER A 118 -4.67 -7.02 -11.91
C SER A 118 -3.69 -8.18 -12.03
N VAL A 119 -2.40 -7.96 -11.77
CA VAL A 119 -1.37 -9.02 -11.83
C VAL A 119 -1.15 -9.74 -10.49
N LEU A 120 -1.68 -9.20 -9.40
CA LEU A 120 -1.64 -9.83 -8.08
C LEU A 120 -2.90 -10.70 -7.84
N LEU A 121 -2.72 -11.75 -7.05
CA LEU A 121 -3.79 -12.61 -6.54
C LEU A 121 -4.53 -11.87 -5.43
N THR A 122 -5.86 -11.92 -5.50
CA THR A 122 -6.71 -11.47 -4.40
C THR A 122 -6.82 -12.61 -3.38
N GLY A 123 -6.60 -12.29 -2.11
CA GLY A 123 -6.89 -13.21 -1.01
C GLY A 123 -8.40 -13.38 -0.79
N PRO A 124 -8.82 -14.44 -0.07
CA PRO A 124 -10.21 -14.56 0.37
C PRO A 124 -10.56 -13.42 1.34
N ASP A 125 -11.85 -13.12 1.46
CA ASP A 125 -12.32 -12.23 2.52
C ASP A 125 -12.19 -12.95 3.87
N LEU A 126 -11.28 -12.47 4.71
CA LEU A 126 -11.03 -12.97 6.06
C LEU A 126 -11.66 -12.05 7.13
N THR A 127 -12.48 -11.09 6.71
CA THR A 127 -13.16 -10.18 7.63
C THR A 127 -14.18 -10.97 8.45
N ASN A 128 -14.14 -10.80 9.77
CA ASN A 128 -15.17 -11.37 10.63
C ASN A 128 -16.54 -10.77 10.29
N ASP A 129 -17.58 -11.61 10.23
CA ASP A 129 -18.95 -11.15 10.08
C ASP A 129 -19.31 -10.12 11.16
N LEU A 130 -19.81 -8.96 10.74
CA LEU A 130 -20.12 -7.84 11.63
C LEU A 130 -21.19 -8.23 12.65
N LEU A 131 -22.22 -8.99 12.24
CA LEU A 131 -23.25 -9.45 13.15
C LEU A 131 -22.64 -10.37 14.22
N GLY A 132 -21.81 -11.33 13.82
CA GLY A 132 -21.07 -12.20 14.74
C GLY A 132 -20.18 -11.43 15.71
N VAL A 133 -19.48 -10.39 15.25
CA VAL A 133 -18.68 -9.49 16.11
C VAL A 133 -19.57 -8.80 17.13
N LEU A 134 -20.68 -8.19 16.70
CA LEU A 134 -21.61 -7.46 17.57
C LEU A 134 -22.30 -8.37 18.61
N LEU A 135 -22.66 -9.60 18.23
CA LEU A 135 -23.24 -10.58 19.16
C LEU A 135 -22.24 -10.98 20.25
N ARG A 136 -20.98 -11.25 19.89
CA ARG A 136 -19.92 -11.54 20.87
C ARG A 136 -19.64 -10.34 21.79
N PHE A 137 -19.67 -9.13 21.23
CA PHE A 137 -19.47 -7.90 21.98
C PHE A 137 -20.52 -7.65 23.07
N ARG A 138 -21.74 -8.20 22.90
CA ARG A 138 -22.84 -8.11 23.86
C ARG A 138 -22.95 -9.30 24.81
N LYS A 139 -22.13 -10.34 24.63
CA LYS A 139 -22.23 -11.58 25.40
C LYS A 139 -21.72 -11.41 26.83
N GLU A 140 -20.66 -10.63 27.00
CA GLU A 140 -19.99 -10.43 28.28
C GLU A 140 -20.25 -9.02 28.84
N MET A 141 -20.09 -8.82 30.14
CA MET A 141 -20.35 -7.52 30.80
C MET A 141 -19.36 -6.41 30.40
N VAL A 142 -18.16 -6.79 29.98
CA VAL A 142 -17.07 -5.86 29.66
C VAL A 142 -16.55 -6.19 28.26
N ALA A 143 -16.40 -5.16 27.44
CA ALA A 143 -15.86 -5.28 26.10
C ALA A 143 -14.67 -4.31 25.92
N VAL A 144 -13.61 -4.78 25.27
CA VAL A 144 -12.40 -4.01 25.02
C VAL A 144 -12.28 -3.73 23.53
N THR A 145 -12.02 -2.47 23.18
CA THR A 145 -11.68 -2.06 21.82
C THR A 145 -10.28 -1.48 21.79
N ALA A 146 -9.58 -1.69 20.68
CA ALA A 146 -8.31 -1.06 20.39
C ALA A 146 -8.23 -0.76 18.88
N ASP A 147 -7.64 0.38 18.54
CA ASP A 147 -7.28 0.73 17.17
C ASP A 147 -5.80 0.47 16.96
N VAL A 148 -5.47 -0.44 16.04
CA VAL A 148 -4.06 -0.76 15.71
C VAL A 148 -3.62 0.18 14.61
N GLN A 149 -2.99 1.28 15.02
CA GLN A 149 -2.46 2.26 14.07
C GLN A 149 -1.44 1.60 13.14
N HIS A 150 -1.54 1.89 11.84
CA HIS A 150 -0.58 1.44 10.83
C HIS A 150 -0.38 -0.08 10.76
N MET A 151 -1.38 -0.89 11.12
CA MET A 151 -1.31 -2.37 11.11
C MET A 151 -0.71 -2.95 9.82
N PHE A 152 -1.04 -2.38 8.65
CA PHE A 152 -0.53 -2.86 7.36
C PHE A 152 0.94 -2.55 7.10
N HIS A 153 1.59 -1.76 7.96
CA HIS A 153 3.02 -1.49 7.91
C HIS A 153 3.82 -2.41 8.85
N CYS A 154 3.15 -3.29 9.61
CA CYS A 154 3.80 -4.23 10.54
C CYS A 154 4.34 -5.50 9.86
N PHE A 155 4.38 -5.55 8.53
CA PHE A 155 5.03 -6.63 7.78
C PHE A 155 5.87 -6.07 6.64
N VAL A 156 6.94 -6.78 6.32
CA VAL A 156 7.87 -6.46 5.25
C VAL A 156 7.44 -7.20 3.98
N VAL A 157 7.58 -6.54 2.85
CA VAL A 157 7.41 -7.20 1.55
C VAL A 157 8.74 -7.81 1.13
N ARG A 158 8.76 -9.12 0.86
CA ARG A 158 9.96 -9.85 0.43
C ARG A 158 10.55 -9.22 -0.83
N LYS A 159 11.82 -8.81 -0.75
CA LYS A 159 12.59 -8.42 -1.94
C LYS A 159 12.75 -9.65 -2.82
N ARG A 160 12.38 -9.54 -4.10
CA ARG A 160 12.62 -10.61 -5.05
C ARG A 160 14.14 -10.70 -5.28
N PRO A 161 14.76 -11.88 -5.15
CA PRO A 161 16.15 -12.03 -5.57
C PRO A 161 16.27 -11.71 -7.07
N PRO A 162 17.41 -11.15 -7.51
CA PRO A 162 17.64 -10.78 -8.90
C PRO A 162 17.43 -11.94 -9.88
#